data_AF-A0A2S9FQH2-F1
#
_entry.id   AF-A0A2S9FQH2-F1
#
_cell.length_a   1.000
_cell.length_b   1.000
_cell.length_c   1.000
_cell.angle_alpha   90.00
_cell.angle_beta   90.00
_cell.angle_gamma   90.00
#
_symmetry.space_group_name_H-M   'P 1'
#
loop_
_entity.id
_entity.type
_entity.pdbx_description
1 polymer ?
#
loop_
_entity_poly.entity_id
_entity_poly.type
_entity_poly.pdbx_seq_one_letter_code
_entity_poly.pdbx_strand_id
1 'polypeptide(L)'
;ASGRLRHDPTLGLADAALAGLFAASAAVRRIRPPGGGPDTFPLTVAARRVVARDQDVVELTLTPSANAALPRWHPGAHLDIHLPSGLVRQYSLCGDPSVAGH
;
A
#
# COMPACT_ATOMS: atom_id res chain seq x y z
N ALA A 1 -2.49 43.66 -24.46
CA ALA A 1 -1.24 43.73 -23.69
C ALA A 1 -0.82 42.30 -23.31
N SER A 2 0.14 41.73 -24.04
CA SER A 2 0.58 40.34 -23.85
C SER A 2 1.72 40.32 -22.84
N GLY A 3 1.42 39.89 -21.61
CA GLY A 3 2.40 39.75 -20.53
C GLY A 3 3.30 38.55 -20.77
N ARG A 4 4.43 38.75 -21.47
CA ARG A 4 5.54 37.79 -21.44
C ARG A 4 6.17 37.83 -20.05
N LEU A 5 5.84 36.83 -19.24
CA LEU A 5 6.60 36.48 -18.03
C LEU A 5 8.07 36.31 -18.45
N ARG A 6 8.91 37.27 -18.07
CA ARG A 6 10.35 37.13 -18.18
C ARG A 6 10.74 36.00 -17.23
N HIS A 7 11.28 34.91 -17.76
CA HIS A 7 11.87 33.87 -16.93
C HIS A 7 13.02 34.48 -16.13
N ASP A 8 12.86 34.55 -14.82
CA ASP A 8 13.93 34.95 -13.92
C ASP A 8 14.94 33.78 -13.81
N PRO A 9 16.21 33.99 -14.19
CA PRO A 9 17.22 32.93 -14.16
C PRO A 9 17.45 32.37 -12.75
N THR A 10 17.19 33.16 -11.71
CA THR A 10 17.33 32.71 -10.32
C THR A 10 16.26 31.68 -9.94
N LEU A 11 15.03 31.87 -10.44
CA LEU A 11 13.92 30.95 -10.22
C LEU A 11 14.16 29.61 -10.94
N GLY A 12 14.71 29.65 -12.15
CA GLY A 12 15.06 28.43 -12.89
C GLY A 12 16.15 27.59 -12.21
N LEU A 13 17.12 28.23 -11.56
CA LEU A 13 18.14 27.53 -10.76
C LEU A 13 17.54 26.85 -9.52
N ALA A 14 16.62 27.53 -8.84
CA ALA A 14 15.94 26.97 -7.67
C ALA A 14 15.08 25.74 -8.02
N ASP A 15 14.33 25.80 -9.14
CA ASP A 15 13.55 24.66 -9.63
C ASP A 15 14.44 23.46 -9.97
N ALA A 16 15.59 23.70 -10.62
CA ALA A 16 16.54 22.64 -10.94
C ALA A 16 17.11 21.97 -9.68
N ALA A 17 17.43 22.75 -8.65
CA ALA A 17 17.93 22.23 -7.38
C ALA A 17 16.87 21.38 -6.65
N LEU A 18 15.62 21.86 -6.60
CA LEU A 18 14.51 21.11 -6.01
C LEU A 18 14.22 19.81 -6.76
N ALA A 19 14.17 19.85 -8.09
CA ALA A 19 13.97 18.66 -8.92
C ALA A 19 15.09 17.62 -8.70
N GLY A 20 16.35 18.08 -8.62
CA GLY A 20 17.49 17.22 -8.31
C GLY A 20 17.38 16.54 -6.94
N LEU A 21 16.97 17.29 -5.91
CA LEU A 21 16.76 16.75 -4.57
C LEU A 21 15.66 15.67 -4.54
N PHE A 22 14.52 15.92 -5.20
CA PHE A 22 13.45 14.92 -5.29
C PHE A 22 13.91 13.66 -6.03
N ALA A 23 14.63 13.78 -7.14
CA ALA A 23 15.16 12.65 -7.89
C ALA A 23 16.16 11.82 -7.05
N ALA A 24 17.07 12.47 -6.33
CA ALA A 24 17.99 11.80 -5.41
C ALA A 24 17.24 11.11 -4.26
N SER A 25 16.21 11.76 -3.69
CA SER A 25 15.40 11.18 -2.61
C SER A 25 14.59 9.97 -3.07
N ALA A 26 14.10 9.97 -4.32
CA ALA A 26 13.38 8.86 -4.92
C ALA A 26 14.29 7.64 -5.10
N ALA A 27 15.59 7.84 -5.38
CA ALA A 27 16.56 6.75 -5.42
C ALA A 27 16.79 6.10 -4.04
N VAL A 28 16.62 6.86 -2.95
CA VAL A 28 16.69 6.34 -1.57
C VAL A 28 15.36 5.69 -1.14
N ARG A 29 14.23 6.26 -1.56
CA ARG A 29 12.90 5.69 -1.36
C ARG A 29 12.73 4.50 -2.30
N ARG A 30 13.12 3.30 -1.82
CA ARG A 30 12.72 2.03 -2.43
C ARG A 30 11.20 1.83 -2.30
N ILE A 31 10.42 2.61 -3.05
CA ILE A 31 9.05 2.24 -3.39
C ILE A 31 9.23 1.07 -4.35
N ARG A 32 9.10 -0.15 -3.82
CA ARG A 32 9.02 -1.33 -4.67
C ARG A 32 7.76 -1.15 -5.52
N PRO A 33 7.84 -1.00 -6.85
CA PRO A 33 6.64 -1.03 -7.67
C PRO A 33 5.91 -2.34 -7.38
N PRO A 34 4.56 -2.34 -7.28
CA PRO A 34 3.82 -3.58 -7.11
C PRO A 34 4.28 -4.56 -8.20
N GLY A 35 4.79 -5.71 -7.77
CA GLY A 35 5.33 -6.71 -8.68
C GLY A 35 4.17 -7.31 -9.48
N GLY A 36 4.28 -7.32 -10.81
CA GLY A 36 3.21 -7.67 -11.75
C GLY A 36 2.75 -9.14 -11.76
N GLY A 37 2.58 -9.75 -10.60
CA GLY A 37 1.73 -10.92 -10.43
C GLY A 37 0.25 -10.52 -10.35
N PRO A 38 -0.68 -11.48 -10.24
CA PRO A 38 -2.06 -11.14 -9.91
C PRO A 38 -2.08 -10.40 -8.57
N ASP A 39 -2.49 -9.13 -8.57
CA ASP A 39 -2.64 -8.33 -7.36
C ASP A 39 -3.85 -8.77 -6.50
N THR A 40 -4.63 -9.74 -7.01
CA THR A 40 -5.78 -10.32 -6.33
C THR A 40 -5.58 -11.81 -6.10
N PHE A 41 -5.74 -12.23 -4.85
CA PHE A 41 -5.61 -13.61 -4.41
C PHE A 41 -6.93 -14.11 -3.83
N PRO A 42 -7.42 -15.31 -4.17
CA PRO A 42 -8.54 -15.93 -3.47
C PRO A 42 -8.08 -16.36 -2.07
N LEU A 43 -8.73 -15.83 -1.05
CA LEU A 43 -8.45 -16.10 0.36
C LEU A 43 -9.68 -16.68 1.05
N THR A 44 -9.43 -17.51 2.06
CA THR A 44 -10.44 -18.06 2.97
C THR A 44 -10.22 -17.50 4.37
N VAL A 45 -11.31 -17.16 5.05
CA VAL A 45 -11.28 -16.77 6.47
C VAL A 45 -11.07 -18.03 7.31
N ALA A 46 -9.86 -18.21 7.82
CA ALA A 46 -9.50 -19.35 8.68
C ALA A 46 -9.97 -19.15 10.12
N ALA A 47 -9.97 -17.91 10.61
CA ALA A 47 -10.46 -17.58 11.94
C ALA A 47 -11.09 -16.18 11.98
N ARG A 48 -12.01 -16.00 12.93
CA ARG A 48 -12.62 -14.72 13.28
C ARG A 48 -12.65 -14.57 14.79
N ARG A 49 -12.12 -13.46 15.29
CA ARG A 49 -12.08 -13.15 16.73
C ARG A 49 -12.63 -11.76 16.99
N VAL A 50 -13.53 -11.63 17.96
CA VAL A 50 -13.97 -10.31 18.45
C VAL A 50 -12.89 -9.75 19.36
N VAL A 51 -12.43 -8.53 19.10
CA VAL A 51 -11.33 -7.88 19.84
C VAL A 51 -11.77 -6.65 20.65
N ALA A 52 -13.00 -6.17 20.44
CA ALA A 52 -13.62 -5.09 21.21
C ALA A 52 -14.79 -5.60 22.08
N ARG A 53 -15.09 -4.87 23.16
CA ARG A 53 -16.10 -5.30 24.17
C ARG A 53 -17.53 -5.30 23.61
N ASP A 54 -17.80 -4.38 22.70
CA ASP A 54 -19.06 -4.11 22.01
C ASP A 54 -19.25 -4.90 20.71
N GLN A 55 -18.31 -5.81 20.38
CA GLN A 55 -18.38 -6.73 19.25
C GLN A 55 -18.38 -6.09 17.86
N ASP A 56 -18.10 -4.80 17.77
CA ASP A 56 -18.03 -4.02 16.52
C ASP A 56 -16.68 -4.19 15.80
N VAL A 57 -15.61 -4.53 16.52
CA VAL A 57 -14.29 -4.81 15.96
C VAL A 57 -13.96 -6.30 16.00
N VAL A 58 -13.60 -6.82 14.82
CA VAL A 58 -13.15 -8.20 14.64
C VAL A 58 -11.78 -8.25 13.98
N GLU A 59 -11.00 -9.23 14.41
CA GLU A 59 -9.77 -9.69 13.76
C GLU A 59 -10.11 -10.90 12.90
N LEU A 60 -9.59 -10.93 11.67
CA LEU A 60 -9.74 -12.03 10.72
C LEU A 60 -8.38 -12.60 10.37
N THR A 61 -8.26 -13.92 10.41
CA THR A 61 -7.09 -14.64 9.89
C THR A 61 -7.42 -15.13 8.49
N LEU A 62 -6.63 -14.72 7.51
CA LEU A 62 -6.83 -15.06 6.09
C LEU A 62 -5.75 -16.03 5.64
N THR A 63 -6.16 -17.08 4.93
CA THR A 63 -5.27 -18.08 4.34
C THR A 63 -5.56 -18.24 2.84
N PRO A 64 -4.59 -18.63 2.01
CA PRO A 64 -4.83 -18.82 0.59
C PRO A 64 -5.84 -19.98 0.37
N SER A 65 -6.82 -19.79 -0.51
CA SER A 65 -7.86 -20.80 -0.77
C SER A 65 -7.33 -22.05 -1.48
N ALA A 66 -6.15 -21.96 -2.08
CA ALA A 66 -5.37 -23.08 -2.62
C ALA A 66 -4.01 -23.12 -1.92
N ASN A 67 -3.25 -24.20 -2.08
CA ASN A 67 -1.91 -24.34 -1.51
C ASN A 67 -0.87 -23.48 -2.26
N ALA A 68 -1.12 -22.18 -2.36
CA ALA A 68 -0.29 -21.18 -3.02
C ALA A 68 0.33 -20.26 -1.97
N ALA A 69 1.63 -19.98 -2.10
CA ALA A 69 2.31 -19.07 -1.19
C ALA A 69 1.84 -17.62 -1.42
N LEU A 70 1.46 -16.94 -0.34
CA LEU A 70 1.19 -15.50 -0.39
C LEU A 70 2.51 -14.71 -0.37
N PRO A 71 2.55 -13.54 -1.04
CA PRO A 71 3.72 -12.67 -0.96
C PRO A 71 3.94 -12.21 0.49
N ARG A 72 5.21 -12.05 0.87
CA ARG A 72 5.57 -11.38 2.13
C ARG A 72 5.14 -9.92 2.07
N TRP A 73 4.72 -9.38 3.20
CA TRP A 73 4.28 -7.99 3.35
C TRP A 73 5.19 -7.25 4.34
N HIS A 74 5.07 -5.92 4.38
CA HIS A 74 5.85 -5.04 5.26
C HIS A 74 4.93 -4.24 6.18
N PRO A 75 5.42 -3.68 7.30
CA PRO A 75 4.62 -2.80 8.15
C PRO A 75 3.93 -1.70 7.35
N GLY A 76 2.65 -1.47 7.63
CA GLY A 76 1.81 -0.52 6.88
C GLY A 76 1.31 -1.01 5.52
N ALA A 77 1.49 -2.29 5.17
CA ALA A 77 0.84 -2.87 4.00
C ALA A 77 -0.67 -3.00 4.21
N HIS A 78 -1.42 -2.93 3.11
CA HIS A 78 -2.88 -3.02 3.10
C HIS A 78 -3.37 -4.05 2.09
N LEU A 79 -4.59 -4.54 2.30
CA LEU A 79 -5.34 -5.39 1.37
C LEU A 79 -6.66 -4.71 1.00
N ASP A 80 -7.06 -4.90 -0.25
CA ASP A 80 -8.40 -4.54 -0.73
C ASP A 80 -9.30 -5.77 -0.74
N ILE A 81 -10.41 -5.71 -0.01
CA ILE A 81 -11.41 -6.77 0.08
C ILE A 81 -12.62 -6.42 -0.77
N HIS A 82 -12.95 -7.30 -1.71
CA HIS A 82 -14.17 -7.23 -2.51
C HIS A 82 -15.32 -7.88 -1.75
N LEU A 83 -16.37 -7.11 -1.49
CA LEU A 83 -17.56 -7.57 -0.77
C LEU A 83 -18.66 -8.02 -1.74
N PRO A 84 -19.56 -8.94 -1.34
CA PRO A 84 -20.70 -9.35 -2.17
C PRO A 84 -21.62 -8.21 -2.60
N SER A 85 -21.62 -7.09 -1.86
CA SER A 85 -22.33 -5.87 -2.21
C SER A 85 -21.76 -5.11 -3.41
N GLY A 86 -20.61 -5.54 -3.95
CA GLY A 86 -19.87 -4.84 -5.01
C GLY A 86 -18.94 -3.73 -4.49
N LEU A 87 -18.88 -3.51 -3.17
CA LEU A 87 -17.97 -2.55 -2.55
C LEU A 87 -16.57 -3.14 -2.40
N VAL A 88 -15.56 -2.27 -2.55
CA VAL A 88 -14.16 -2.57 -2.19
C VAL A 88 -13.80 -1.78 -0.93
N ARG A 89 -13.17 -2.47 0.03
CA ARG A 89 -12.73 -1.88 1.29
C ARG A 89 -11.28 -2.23 1.57
N GLN A 90 -10.50 -1.20 1.92
CA GLN A 90 -9.10 -1.35 2.26
C GLN A 90 -8.94 -1.61 3.76
N TYR A 91 -8.14 -2.62 4.11
CA TYR A 91 -7.79 -2.96 5.49
C TYR A 91 -6.27 -3.05 5.64
N SER A 92 -5.73 -2.50 6.72
CA SER A 92 -4.31 -2.67 7.07
C SER A 92 -4.04 -4.09 7.52
N LEU A 93 -2.94 -4.68 7.06
CA LEU A 93 -2.45 -5.92 7.63
C LEU A 93 -1.93 -5.69 9.05
N CYS A 94 -2.24 -6.60 9.95
CA CYS A 94 -1.80 -6.59 11.33
C CYS A 94 -1.08 -7.90 11.68
N GLY A 95 -0.33 -7.89 12.80
CA GLY A 95 0.50 -9.01 13.23
C GLY A 95 1.97 -8.87 12.83
N ASP A 96 2.72 -9.95 12.97
CA ASP A 96 4.14 -9.99 12.66
C ASP A 96 4.39 -10.38 11.18
N PRO A 97 4.97 -9.48 10.35
CA PRO A 97 5.23 -9.76 8.93
C PRO A 97 6.30 -10.82 8.69
N SER A 98 7.08 -11.21 9.71
CA SER A 98 8.08 -12.27 9.61
C SER A 98 7.48 -13.67 9.75
N VAL A 99 6.26 -13.78 10.27
CA VAL A 99 5.53 -15.04 10.45
C VAL A 99 4.75 -15.37 9.17
N ALA A 100 5.19 -16.40 8.46
CA ALA A 100 4.48 -16.93 7.30
C ALA A 100 3.42 -17.95 7.76
N GLY A 101 2.19 -17.48 8.02
CA GLY A 101 1.03 -18.32 8.32
C GLY A 101 0.66 -18.39 9.81
N HIS A 102 -0.62 -18.16 10.09
CA HIS A 102 -1.31 -18.56 11.32
C HIS A 102 -2.40 -19.56 10.93
#